data_AF-A0A2P5CJW6-F1
#
_entry.id   AF-A0A2P5CJW6-F1
#
_cell.length_a   1.000
_cell.length_b   1.000
_cell.length_c   1.000
_cell.angle_alpha   90.00
_cell.angle_beta   90.00
_cell.angle_gamma   90.00
#
_symmetry.space_group_name_H-M   'P 1'
#
loop_
_entity.id
_entity.type
_entity.pdbx_description
1 polymer ?
#
loop_
_entity_poly.entity_id
_entity_poly.type
_entity_poly.pdbx_seq_one_letter_code
_entity_poly.pdbx_strand_id
1 'polypeptide(L)'
;MDTREFIQVLVLDGCFIIELFRKKAYNSVLTQLDDLVFTVSYMLQFLYHDLILLENQVPWLVLEILFALTKTPSIDKEPLGELAIEFFGDILSTSTIRSPLQKLIVLAHGIKHILDLLRNSLVLSSHKIREPEKSIAWQPMPSAYKSQGGWNHIEKG
;
A
#
# COMPACT_ATOMS: atom_id res chain seq x y z
N MET A 1 -6.74 29.81 -4.64
CA MET A 1 -7.76 28.81 -4.99
C MET A 1 -8.99 29.10 -4.15
N ASP A 2 -10.15 29.25 -4.78
CA ASP A 2 -11.42 29.39 -4.06
C ASP A 2 -11.81 28.07 -3.38
N THR A 3 -12.60 28.12 -2.30
CA THR A 3 -13.03 26.90 -1.60
C THR A 3 -13.83 25.98 -2.52
N ARG A 4 -14.62 26.52 -3.46
CA ARG A 4 -15.38 25.69 -4.41
C ARG A 4 -14.48 25.01 -5.43
N GLU A 5 -13.48 25.72 -5.93
CA GLU A 5 -12.47 25.15 -6.84
C GLU A 5 -11.72 24.01 -6.13
N PHE A 6 -11.34 24.22 -4.87
CA PHE A 6 -10.65 23.19 -4.07
C PHE A 6 -11.51 21.93 -3.90
N ILE A 7 -12.79 22.09 -3.53
CA ILE A 7 -13.71 20.97 -3.40
C ILE A 7 -13.89 20.27 -4.75
N GLN A 8 -13.99 21.02 -5.85
CA GLN A 8 -14.14 20.45 -7.19
C GLN A 8 -12.93 19.58 -7.56
N VAL A 9 -11.71 20.04 -7.29
CA VAL A 9 -10.49 19.24 -7.52
C VAL A 9 -10.50 17.98 -6.66
N LEU A 10 -10.81 18.07 -5.37
CA LEU A 10 -10.92 16.89 -4.49
C LEU A 10 -11.97 15.88 -4.97
N VAL A 11 -13.11 16.36 -5.47
CA VAL A 11 -14.18 15.48 -5.99
C VAL A 11 -13.74 14.81 -7.28
N LEU A 12 -13.10 15.54 -8.19
CA LEU A 12 -12.59 14.99 -9.45
C LEU A 12 -11.50 13.93 -9.18
N ASP A 13 -10.52 14.27 -8.36
CA ASP A 13 -9.43 13.37 -8.01
C ASP A 13 -9.95 12.15 -7.24
N GLY A 14 -10.87 12.36 -6.29
CA GLY A 14 -11.48 11.28 -5.53
C GLY A 14 -12.29 10.31 -6.40
N CYS A 15 -13.10 10.83 -7.32
CA CYS A 15 -13.82 10.00 -8.30
C CYS A 15 -12.84 9.23 -9.20
N PHE A 16 -11.79 9.89 -9.69
CA PHE A 16 -10.77 9.23 -10.51
C PHE A 16 -10.12 8.06 -9.77
N ILE A 17 -9.71 8.26 -8.51
CA ILE A 17 -9.09 7.22 -7.67
C ILE A 17 -10.06 6.04 -7.45
N ILE A 18 -11.32 6.32 -7.14
CA ILE A 18 -12.34 5.27 -6.92
C ILE A 18 -12.55 4.43 -8.19
N GLU A 19 -12.70 5.10 -9.33
CA GLU A 19 -12.87 4.42 -10.62
C GLU A 19 -11.63 3.59 -10.98
N LEU A 20 -10.44 4.09 -10.68
CA LEU A 20 -9.19 3.36 -10.87
C LEU A 20 -9.15 2.07 -10.04
N PHE A 21 -9.57 2.13 -8.77
CA PHE A 21 -9.66 0.94 -7.90
C PHE A 21 -10.71 -0.06 -8.41
N ARG A 22 -11.91 0.42 -8.78
CA ARG A 22 -12.97 -0.43 -9.36
C ARG A 22 -12.52 -1.12 -10.62
N LYS A 23 -11.86 -0.40 -11.54
CA LYS A 23 -11.35 -0.95 -12.79
C LYS A 23 -10.36 -2.07 -12.54
N LYS A 24 -9.45 -1.91 -11.57
CA LYS A 24 -8.48 -2.95 -11.22
C LYS A 24 -9.14 -4.21 -10.64
N ALA A 25 -10.10 -4.06 -9.73
CA ALA A 25 -10.70 -5.18 -9.01
C ALA A 25 -11.77 -5.92 -9.84
N TYR A 26 -12.60 -5.21 -10.60
CA TYR A 26 -13.78 -5.79 -11.26
C TYR A 26 -13.58 -6.10 -12.73
N ASN A 27 -12.59 -5.49 -13.38
CA ASN A 27 -12.44 -5.61 -14.82
C ASN A 27 -11.34 -6.64 -15.13
N SER A 28 -11.73 -7.92 -15.24
CA SER A 28 -10.75 -9.00 -15.35
C SER A 28 -10.07 -9.09 -16.72
N VAL A 29 -10.73 -8.90 -17.86
CA VAL A 29 -10.08 -9.05 -19.20
C VAL A 29 -10.76 -8.27 -20.36
N LEU A 30 -11.94 -7.64 -20.22
CA LEU A 30 -12.84 -7.44 -21.39
C LEU A 30 -13.12 -6.02 -21.90
N THR A 31 -12.34 -4.98 -21.59
CA THR A 31 -12.56 -3.63 -22.19
C THR A 31 -11.25 -2.89 -22.53
N GLN A 32 -10.21 -3.62 -22.96
CA GLN A 32 -8.85 -3.11 -23.11
C GLN A 32 -8.52 -2.31 -24.40
N LEU A 33 -9.48 -1.96 -25.26
CA LEU A 33 -9.10 -1.21 -26.46
C LEU A 33 -8.91 0.30 -26.24
N ASP A 34 -9.59 0.91 -25.26
CA ASP A 34 -9.57 2.37 -25.07
C ASP A 34 -9.06 2.85 -23.70
N ASP A 35 -8.76 1.95 -22.76
CA ASP A 35 -8.29 2.36 -21.43
C ASP A 35 -6.76 2.42 -21.37
N LEU A 36 -6.22 3.53 -21.91
CA LEU A 36 -4.77 3.78 -21.99
C LEU A 36 -4.06 3.58 -20.64
N VAL A 37 -4.72 3.85 -19.51
CA VAL A 37 -4.13 3.72 -18.16
C VAL A 37 -3.69 2.28 -17.86
N PHE A 38 -4.49 1.29 -18.24
CA PHE A 38 -4.19 -0.11 -17.97
C PHE A 38 -3.60 -0.85 -19.18
N THR A 39 -3.81 -0.34 -20.40
CA THR A 39 -3.18 -0.87 -21.61
C THR A 39 -1.69 -0.53 -21.67
N VAL A 40 -1.30 0.58 -21.04
CA VAL A 40 0.06 1.11 -21.07
C VAL A 40 0.71 0.95 -19.71
N SER A 41 1.50 -0.13 -19.54
CA SER A 41 2.07 -0.52 -18.24
C SER A 41 2.88 0.59 -17.54
N TYR A 42 3.56 1.47 -18.29
CA TYR A 42 4.30 2.58 -17.69
C TYR A 42 3.38 3.66 -17.11
N MET A 43 2.18 3.89 -17.66
CA MET A 43 1.26 4.88 -17.12
C MET A 43 0.72 4.47 -15.76
N LEU A 44 0.40 3.18 -15.60
CA LEU A 44 0.00 2.64 -14.30
C LEU A 44 1.14 2.77 -13.26
N GLN A 45 2.39 2.55 -13.67
CA GLN A 45 3.56 2.78 -12.79
C GLN A 45 3.68 4.23 -12.36
N PHE A 46 3.54 5.20 -13.28
CA PHE A 46 3.55 6.62 -12.92
C PHE A 46 2.41 6.96 -11.95
N LEU A 47 1.19 6.46 -12.20
CA LEU A 47 0.07 6.66 -11.29
C LEU A 47 0.31 6.08 -9.90
N TYR A 48 0.90 4.89 -9.80
CA TYR A 48 1.28 4.35 -8.50
C TYR A 48 2.23 5.28 -7.75
N HIS A 49 3.26 5.79 -8.43
CA HIS A 49 4.21 6.73 -7.85
C HIS A 49 3.52 8.02 -7.41
N ASP A 50 2.67 8.59 -8.25
CA ASP A 50 1.96 9.83 -7.94
C ASP A 50 1.01 9.66 -6.76
N LEU A 51 0.26 8.54 -6.67
CA LEU A 51 -0.70 8.31 -5.60
C LEU A 51 -0.06 8.00 -4.23
N ILE A 52 1.21 7.60 -4.21
CA ILE A 52 1.98 7.41 -2.97
C ILE A 52 2.78 8.64 -2.57
N LEU A 53 2.78 9.73 -3.36
CA LEU A 53 3.38 10.98 -2.93
C LEU A 53 2.51 11.62 -1.84
N LEU A 54 3.17 12.13 -0.78
CA LEU A 54 2.49 12.79 0.33
C LEU A 54 1.75 14.06 -0.12
N GLU A 55 2.25 14.72 -1.15
CA GLU A 55 1.67 15.93 -1.73
C GLU A 55 0.37 15.64 -2.49
N ASN A 56 0.15 14.41 -2.94
CA ASN A 56 -1.00 14.00 -3.75
C ASN A 56 -2.04 13.20 -2.95
N GLN A 57 -2.17 13.48 -1.64
CA GLN A 57 -3.09 12.72 -0.79
C GLN A 57 -4.49 13.35 -0.77
N VAL A 58 -5.47 12.57 -1.19
CA VAL A 58 -6.90 12.87 -0.96
C VAL A 58 -7.29 12.39 0.44
N PRO A 59 -8.01 13.20 1.23
CA PRO A 59 -8.54 12.77 2.52
C PRO A 59 -9.45 11.55 2.37
N TRP A 60 -9.25 10.55 3.22
CA TRP A 60 -10.01 9.30 3.16
C TRP A 60 -11.53 9.51 3.29
N LEU A 61 -11.94 10.45 4.13
CA LEU A 61 -13.34 10.86 4.29
C LEU A 61 -13.99 11.25 2.96
N VAL A 62 -13.25 11.96 2.09
CA VAL A 62 -13.76 12.36 0.76
C VAL A 62 -14.00 11.11 -0.09
N LEU A 63 -13.05 10.17 -0.08
CA LEU A 63 -13.17 8.91 -0.82
C LEU A 63 -14.34 8.06 -0.28
N GLU A 64 -14.55 7.99 1.04
CA GLU A 64 -15.67 7.26 1.63
C GLU A 64 -17.02 7.84 1.22
N ILE A 65 -17.16 9.17 1.26
CA ILE A 65 -18.38 9.86 0.84
C ILE A 65 -18.65 9.60 -0.64
N LEU A 66 -17.65 9.80 -1.51
CA LEU A 66 -17.81 9.60 -2.96
C LEU A 66 -18.08 8.14 -3.31
N PHE A 67 -17.42 7.20 -2.62
CA PHE A 67 -17.65 5.78 -2.82
C PHE A 67 -19.08 5.41 -2.44
N ALA A 68 -19.58 5.87 -1.30
CA ALA A 68 -20.95 5.63 -0.87
C ALA A 68 -21.98 6.22 -1.84
N LEU A 69 -21.74 7.43 -2.35
CA LEU A 69 -22.61 8.11 -3.32
C LEU A 69 -22.66 7.43 -4.68
N THR A 70 -21.56 6.78 -5.09
CA THR A 70 -21.45 6.13 -6.41
C THR A 70 -21.59 4.62 -6.33
N LYS A 71 -21.85 4.05 -5.14
CA LYS A 71 -21.88 2.61 -4.92
C LYS A 71 -23.04 1.96 -5.68
N THR A 72 -22.73 0.95 -6.48
CA THR A 72 -23.72 0.12 -7.18
C THR A 72 -23.70 -1.29 -6.59
N PRO A 73 -24.69 -1.70 -5.77
CA PRO A 73 -24.66 -2.96 -5.03
C PRO A 73 -24.52 -4.23 -5.88
N SER A 74 -24.94 -4.19 -7.15
CA SER A 74 -24.78 -5.32 -8.08
C SER A 74 -23.36 -5.47 -8.64
N ILE A 75 -22.53 -4.43 -8.53
CA ILE A 75 -21.17 -4.35 -9.09
C ILE A 75 -20.13 -4.30 -7.97
N ASP A 76 -20.30 -3.38 -7.01
CA ASP A 76 -19.35 -3.12 -5.92
C ASP A 76 -19.56 -4.12 -4.76
N LYS A 77 -18.77 -5.20 -4.77
CA LYS A 77 -18.87 -6.29 -3.77
C LYS A 77 -17.98 -6.07 -2.54
N GLU A 78 -16.87 -5.36 -2.70
CA GLU A 78 -15.84 -5.16 -1.70
C GLU A 78 -15.92 -3.72 -1.14
N PRO A 79 -15.52 -3.51 0.13
CA PRO A 79 -15.41 -2.16 0.67
C PRO A 79 -14.23 -1.40 0.04
N LEU A 80 -14.32 -0.06 0.02
CA LEU A 80 -13.32 0.84 -0.56
C LEU A 80 -11.87 0.51 -0.14
N GLY A 81 -11.66 0.25 1.14
CA GLY A 81 -10.32 -0.04 1.65
C GLY A 81 -9.75 -1.38 1.17
N GLU A 82 -10.60 -2.37 0.87
CA GLU A 82 -10.14 -3.62 0.24
C GLU A 82 -9.72 -3.40 -1.20
N LEU A 83 -10.50 -2.60 -1.95
CA LEU A 83 -10.15 -2.22 -3.33
C LEU A 83 -8.83 -1.45 -3.39
N ALA A 84 -8.60 -0.55 -2.45
CA ALA A 84 -7.34 0.19 -2.34
C ALA A 84 -6.15 -0.73 -2.02
N ILE A 85 -6.30 -1.66 -1.05
CA ILE A 85 -5.24 -2.63 -0.71
C ILE A 85 -4.93 -3.53 -1.90
N GLU A 86 -5.95 -4.01 -2.63
CA GLU A 86 -5.77 -4.82 -3.82
C GLU A 86 -5.03 -4.05 -4.92
N PHE A 87 -5.41 -2.80 -5.17
CA PHE A 87 -4.78 -1.94 -6.16
C PHE A 87 -3.27 -1.76 -5.90
N PHE A 88 -2.88 -1.42 -4.67
CA PHE A 88 -1.46 -1.23 -4.32
C PHE A 88 -0.72 -2.54 -4.02
N GLY A 89 -1.41 -3.69 -4.05
CA GLY A 89 -0.82 -4.99 -3.76
C GLY A 89 0.33 -5.35 -4.68
N ASP A 90 0.21 -4.97 -5.97
CA ASP A 90 1.20 -5.23 -7.00
C ASP A 90 2.53 -4.51 -6.72
N ILE A 91 2.49 -3.27 -6.20
CA ILE A 91 3.71 -2.49 -5.94
C ILE A 91 4.33 -2.80 -4.57
N LEU A 92 3.50 -3.13 -3.58
CA LEU A 92 3.98 -3.34 -2.22
C LEU A 92 4.50 -4.76 -1.98
N SER A 93 4.45 -5.64 -2.99
CA SER A 93 4.77 -7.07 -2.85
C SER A 93 4.03 -7.72 -1.66
N THR A 94 2.85 -7.20 -1.31
CA THR A 94 2.06 -7.59 -0.15
C THR A 94 1.32 -8.89 -0.45
N SER A 95 2.06 -9.97 -0.62
CA SER A 95 1.53 -11.34 -0.53
C SER A 95 0.98 -11.66 0.87
N THR A 96 1.19 -10.77 1.84
CA THR A 96 0.97 -10.99 3.28
C THR A 96 -0.45 -10.64 3.78
N ILE A 97 -1.19 -9.72 3.14
CA ILE A 97 -2.52 -9.25 3.61
C ILE A 97 -3.63 -10.17 3.08
N ARG A 98 -3.49 -11.47 3.32
CA ARG A 98 -4.45 -12.46 2.82
C ARG A 98 -5.53 -12.84 3.82
N SER A 99 -5.34 -12.54 5.11
CA SER A 99 -6.32 -12.93 6.13
C SER A 99 -7.40 -11.87 6.31
N PRO A 100 -8.70 -12.25 6.34
CA PRO A 100 -9.81 -11.33 6.60
C PRO A 100 -9.65 -10.51 7.89
N LEU A 101 -9.02 -11.08 8.92
CA LEU A 101 -8.78 -10.42 10.19
C LEU A 101 -7.82 -9.23 10.08
N GLN A 102 -6.75 -9.35 9.28
CA GLN A 102 -5.81 -8.24 9.05
C GLN A 102 -6.44 -7.11 8.26
N LYS A 103 -7.26 -7.45 7.25
CA LYS A 103 -8.06 -6.45 6.53
C LYS A 103 -8.97 -5.69 7.50
N LEU A 104 -9.68 -6.40 8.38
CA LEU A 104 -10.56 -5.77 9.37
C LEU A 104 -9.79 -4.86 10.34
N ILE A 105 -8.61 -5.27 10.81
CA ILE A 105 -7.79 -4.45 11.72
C ILE A 105 -7.27 -3.20 10.99
N VAL A 106 -6.84 -3.31 9.73
CA VAL A 106 -6.42 -2.15 8.93
C VAL A 106 -7.56 -1.14 8.80
N LEU A 107 -8.78 -1.62 8.53
CA LEU A 107 -9.97 -0.78 8.35
C LEU A 107 -10.56 -0.23 9.65
N ALA A 108 -10.27 -0.85 10.80
CA ALA A 108 -10.76 -0.42 12.11
C ALA A 108 -9.97 0.79 12.67
N HIS A 109 -8.75 1.04 12.19
CA HIS A 109 -8.02 2.25 12.53
C HIS A 109 -8.60 3.42 11.74
N GLY A 110 -8.73 4.60 12.35
CA GLY A 110 -9.23 5.79 11.66
C GLY A 110 -8.28 6.21 10.54
N ILE A 111 -8.55 5.77 9.31
CA ILE A 111 -7.72 6.03 8.12
C ILE A 111 -7.87 7.50 7.75
N LYS A 112 -6.73 8.19 7.59
CA LYS A 112 -6.71 9.60 7.18
C LYS A 112 -6.62 9.82 5.68
N HIS A 113 -5.85 8.98 4.99
CA HIS A 113 -5.59 9.03 3.55
C HIS A 113 -4.97 7.71 3.09
N ILE A 114 -4.73 7.55 1.78
CA ILE A 114 -4.23 6.31 1.16
C ILE A 114 -2.93 5.84 1.81
N LEU A 115 -1.94 6.73 1.98
CA LEU A 115 -0.67 6.33 2.60
C LEU A 115 -0.82 5.82 4.05
N ASP A 116 -1.78 6.35 4.81
CA ASP A 116 -2.05 5.89 6.18
C ASP A 116 -2.63 4.46 6.15
N LEU A 117 -3.54 4.18 5.20
CA LEU A 117 -4.04 2.83 4.92
C LEU A 117 -2.88 1.87 4.58
N LEU A 118 -1.99 2.26 3.65
CA LEU A 118 -0.86 1.44 3.23
C LEU A 118 0.12 1.20 4.38
N ARG A 119 0.44 2.23 5.16
CA ARG A 119 1.28 2.12 6.35
C ARG A 119 0.70 1.12 7.35
N ASN A 120 -0.59 1.22 7.65
CA ASN A 120 -1.26 0.32 8.59
C ASN A 120 -1.23 -1.13 8.08
N SER A 121 -1.45 -1.32 6.78
CA SER A 121 -1.35 -2.61 6.10
C SER A 121 0.06 -3.24 6.21
N LEU A 122 1.13 -2.46 6.00
CA LEU A 122 2.52 -2.93 6.06
C LEU A 122 2.98 -3.21 7.50
N VAL A 123 2.68 -2.32 8.43
CA VAL A 123 3.03 -2.50 9.86
C VAL A 123 2.33 -3.73 10.43
N LEU A 124 1.08 -3.97 10.03
CA LEU A 124 0.35 -5.16 10.42
C LEU A 124 0.87 -6.43 9.72
N SER A 125 1.48 -6.32 8.55
CA SER A 125 2.17 -7.47 7.96
C SER A 125 3.44 -7.84 8.74
N SER A 126 4.11 -6.87 9.37
CA SER A 126 5.36 -7.09 10.12
C SER A 126 5.18 -7.85 11.44
N HIS A 127 4.07 -7.66 12.18
CA HIS A 127 3.87 -8.38 13.44
C HIS A 127 3.69 -9.90 13.26
N LYS A 128 3.32 -10.36 12.06
CA LYS A 128 3.20 -11.79 11.73
C LYS A 128 4.55 -12.46 11.43
N ILE A 129 5.56 -11.68 11.06
CA ILE A 129 6.94 -12.20 10.88
C ILE A 129 7.59 -12.48 12.24
N ARG A 130 7.05 -11.91 13.33
CA ARG A 130 7.46 -12.17 14.71
C ARG A 130 6.54 -13.17 15.41
N GLU A 131 6.23 -14.30 14.79
CA GLU A 131 6.09 -15.53 15.60
C GLU A 131 7.48 -15.82 16.20
N PRO A 132 7.60 -16.35 17.44
CA PRO A 132 8.85 -16.37 18.15
C PRO A 132 9.85 -17.30 17.44
N GLU A 133 10.63 -16.74 16.52
CA GLU A 133 11.95 -17.27 16.23
C GLU A 133 12.63 -17.45 17.58
N LYS A 134 13.04 -18.69 17.86
CA LYS A 134 13.97 -19.03 18.94
C LYS A 134 14.98 -17.90 19.02
N SER A 135 14.98 -17.21 20.15
CA SER A 135 15.85 -16.06 20.42
C SER A 135 17.26 -16.33 19.92
N ILE A 136 17.60 -15.81 18.74
CA ILE A 136 18.98 -15.63 18.37
C ILE A 136 19.41 -14.47 19.26
N ALA A 137 20.00 -14.84 20.40
CA ALA A 137 20.54 -13.88 21.35
C ALA A 137 21.47 -12.95 20.56
N TRP A 138 21.08 -11.69 20.40
CA TRP A 138 21.92 -10.66 19.84
C TRP A 138 23.21 -10.61 20.66
N GLN A 139 24.28 -11.19 20.11
CA GLN A 139 25.60 -11.04 20.68
C GLN A 139 26.15 -9.69 20.18
N PRO A 140 26.55 -8.77 21.07
CA PRO A 140 27.18 -7.53 20.65
C PRO A 140 28.38 -7.82 19.75
N MET A 141 28.52 -7.06 18.66
CA MET A 141 29.72 -7.12 17.84
C MET A 141 30.95 -6.89 18.74
N PRO A 142 31.95 -7.77 18.72
CA PRO A 142 33.17 -7.54 19.48
C PRO A 142 33.80 -6.25 19.01
N SER A 143 34.16 -5.38 19.95
CA SER A 143 34.84 -4.13 19.62
C SER A 143 36.19 -4.41 18.95
N ALA A 144 36.52 -3.59 17.95
CA ALA A 144 37.67 -3.76 17.07
C ALA A 144 39.03 -3.82 17.80
N TYR A 145 39.11 -3.40 19.06
CA TYR A 145 40.31 -3.54 19.88
C TYR A 145 40.72 -5.00 20.14
N LYS A 146 39.78 -5.96 20.03
CA LYS A 146 40.07 -7.40 20.23
C LYS A 146 40.67 -8.10 19.00
N SER A 147 40.80 -7.42 17.86
CA SER A 147 41.32 -8.03 16.62
C SER A 147 42.84 -7.87 16.40
N GLN A 148 43.58 -7.24 17.31
CA GLN A 148 45.03 -7.06 17.17
C GLN A 148 45.90 -8.17 17.82
N GLY A 149 45.34 -9.35 18.10
CA GLY A 149 46.10 -10.47 18.69
C GLY A 149 46.28 -11.70 17.79
N GLY A 150 45.75 -11.73 16.57
CA GLY A 150 45.46 -12.98 15.85
C GLY A 150 46.20 -13.24 14.54
N TRP A 151 47.30 -12.56 14.23
CA TRP A 151 48.03 -12.73 12.95
C TRP A 151 49.45 -13.28 13.09
N ASN A 152 49.71 -14.14 14.09
CA ASN A 152 51.04 -14.76 14.27
C ASN A 152 51.06 -16.29 14.04
N HIS A 153 50.23 -16.83 13.15
CA HIS A 153 50.26 -18.27 12.88
C HIS A 153 50.17 -18.72 11.42
N ILE A 154 50.48 -17.84 10.46
CA ILE A 154 50.55 -18.24 9.04
C ILE A 154 51.89 -17.86 8.41
N GLU A 155 53.00 -18.17 9.08
CA GLU A 155 54.29 -18.39 8.40
C GLU A 155 55.08 -19.48 9.13
N LYS A 156 55.06 -20.69 8.54
CA LYS A 156 56.12 -21.72 8.47
C LYS A 156 55.49 -23.12 8.38
N GLY A 157 55.67 -23.76 7.24
CA GLY A 157 55.27 -25.12 6.92
C GLY A 157 55.25 -25.32 5.42
#